data_AF-A0A0G1HKD7-F1
#
_entry.id   AF-A0A0G1HKD7-F1
#
_cell.length_a   1.000
_cell.length_b   1.000
_cell.length_c   1.000
_cell.angle_alpha   90.00
_cell.angle_beta   90.00
_cell.angle_gamma   90.00
#
_symmetry.space_group_name_H-M   'P 1'
#
loop_
_entity.id
_entity.type
_entity.pdbx_description
1 polymer ?
#
loop_
_entity_poly.entity_id
_entity_poly.type
_entity_poly.pdbx_seq_one_letter_code
_entity_poly.pdbx_strand_id
1 'polypeptide(L)'
;MSVKKLIPLTEDRGQLREKVASALQYYELPKEITIEVLEEWMNETTTPLPVITRIFKHAYFESEIEAETLLSLLTRLWNVTPRRELNGLSPEQKLATELINPKNET
;
A
#
# COMPACT_ATOMS: atom_id res chain seq x y z
N MET A 1 -10.14 36.60 -3.50
CA MET A 1 -10.62 35.31 -4.05
C MET A 1 -9.68 34.22 -3.58
N SER A 2 -10.10 33.38 -2.64
CA SER A 2 -9.26 32.30 -2.11
C SER A 2 -9.34 31.10 -3.02
N VAL A 3 -8.28 30.88 -3.80
CA VAL A 3 -8.08 29.62 -4.52
C VAL A 3 -7.85 28.56 -3.45
N LYS A 4 -8.89 27.79 -3.12
CA LYS A 4 -8.73 26.54 -2.38
C LYS A 4 -7.76 25.70 -3.20
N LYS A 5 -6.51 25.59 -2.76
CA LYS A 5 -5.55 24.63 -3.31
C LYS A 5 -6.23 23.27 -3.21
N LEU A 6 -6.66 22.73 -4.35
CA LEU A 6 -6.98 21.32 -4.47
C LEU A 6 -5.71 20.59 -4.08
N ILE A 7 -5.68 20.06 -2.86
CA ILE A 7 -4.70 19.08 -2.43
C ILE A 7 -4.85 17.93 -3.43
N PRO A 8 -3.77 17.44 -4.06
CA PRO A 8 -3.87 16.26 -4.92
C PRO A 8 -4.46 15.14 -4.06
N LEU A 9 -5.67 14.71 -4.41
CA LEU A 9 -6.43 13.66 -3.69
C LEU A 9 -5.82 12.26 -3.86
N THR A 10 -4.66 12.16 -4.49
CA THR A 10 -3.96 10.92 -4.79
C THR A 10 -2.51 11.09 -4.40
N GLU A 11 -2.04 10.30 -3.43
CA GLU A 11 -0.61 10.15 -3.19
C GLU A 11 0.07 9.72 -4.50
N ASP A 12 1.19 10.37 -4.85
CA ASP A 12 1.97 9.98 -6.00
C ASP A 12 2.54 8.56 -5.75
N ARG A 13 2.10 7.60 -6.57
CA ARG A 13 2.49 6.19 -6.44
C ARG A 13 4.01 6.02 -6.54
N GLY A 14 4.71 6.85 -7.32
CA GLY A 14 6.16 6.85 -7.40
C GLY A 14 6.80 7.22 -6.07
N GLN A 15 6.36 8.34 -5.47
CA GLN A 15 6.85 8.77 -4.16
C GLN A 15 6.55 7.76 -3.05
N LEU A 16 5.38 7.13 -3.07
CA LEU A 16 5.06 6.09 -2.09
C LEU A 16 5.98 4.87 -2.26
N ARG A 17 6.22 4.42 -3.49
CA ARG A 17 7.17 3.33 -3.76
C ARG A 17 8.55 3.67 -3.22
N GLU A 18 9.08 4.86 -3.51
CA GLU A 18 10.40 5.28 -2.99
C GLU A 18 10.46 5.28 -1.45
N LYS A 19 9.40 5.74 -0.78
CA LYS A 19 9.31 5.68 0.69
C LYS A 19 9.29 4.25 1.20
N VAL A 20 8.55 3.36 0.53
CA VAL A 20 8.53 1.93 0.89
C VAL A 20 9.92 1.34 0.70
N ALA A 21 10.57 1.49 -0.45
CA ALA A 21 11.94 0.99 -0.67
C ALA A 21 12.92 1.49 0.39
N SER A 22 12.85 2.78 0.73
CA SER A 22 13.68 3.36 1.79
C SER A 22 13.39 2.71 3.15
N ALA A 23 12.12 2.47 3.47
CA ALA A 23 11.73 1.77 4.69
C ALA A 23 12.22 0.32 4.71
N LEU A 24 12.14 -0.42 3.59
CA LEU A 24 12.64 -1.79 3.54
C LEU A 24 14.15 -1.86 3.86
N GLN A 25 14.92 -0.88 3.39
CA GLN A 25 16.34 -0.76 3.72
C GLN A 25 16.57 -0.36 5.17
N TYR A 26 15.83 0.62 5.67
CA TYR A 26 15.95 1.12 7.04
C TYR A 26 15.68 0.02 8.08
N TYR A 27 14.65 -0.81 7.87
CA TYR A 27 14.30 -1.92 8.76
C TYR A 27 15.11 -3.21 8.49
N GLU A 28 16.23 -3.10 7.77
CA GLU A 28 17.20 -4.16 7.50
C GLU A 28 16.58 -5.44 6.90
N LEU A 29 15.54 -5.30 6.07
CA LEU A 29 14.95 -6.45 5.40
C LEU A 29 15.94 -7.12 4.45
N PRO A 30 15.82 -8.46 4.24
CA PRO A 30 16.61 -9.16 3.23
C PRO A 30 16.55 -8.48 1.87
N LYS A 31 17.68 -8.41 1.16
CA LYS A 31 17.82 -7.68 -0.12
C LYS A 31 16.91 -8.22 -1.24
N GLU A 32 16.46 -9.46 -1.08
CA GLU A 32 15.51 -10.13 -1.97
C GLU A 32 14.09 -9.56 -1.84
N ILE A 33 13.79 -8.89 -0.72
CA ILE A 33 12.48 -8.25 -0.50
C ILE A 33 12.52 -6.85 -1.13
N THR A 34 12.19 -6.79 -2.42
CA THR A 34 12.02 -5.53 -3.16
C THR A 34 10.55 -5.11 -3.24
N ILE A 35 10.28 -3.92 -3.79
CA ILE A 35 8.90 -3.47 -4.04
C ILE A 35 8.20 -4.39 -5.04
N GLU A 36 8.91 -4.83 -6.08
CA GLU A 36 8.38 -5.71 -7.11
C GLU A 36 7.95 -7.04 -6.48
N VAL A 37 8.77 -7.59 -5.60
CA VAL A 37 8.45 -8.80 -4.82
C VAL A 37 7.26 -8.58 -3.88
N LEU A 38 7.17 -7.40 -3.24
CA LEU A 38 6.00 -7.04 -2.44
C LEU A 38 4.72 -7.00 -3.28
N GLU A 39 4.75 -6.35 -4.44
CA GLU A 39 3.61 -6.25 -5.35
C GLU A 39 3.20 -7.63 -5.91
N GLU A 40 4.16 -8.54 -6.11
CA GLU A 40 3.90 -9.94 -6.45
C GLU A 40 3.18 -10.66 -5.32
N TRP A 41 3.72 -10.64 -4.09
CA TRP A 41 3.08 -11.27 -2.92
C TRP A 41 1.70 -10.70 -2.65
N MET A 42 1.55 -9.40 -2.84
CA MET A 42 0.27 -8.72 -2.80
C MET A 42 -0.73 -9.43 -3.73
N ASN A 43 -0.39 -9.65 -5.00
CA ASN A 43 -1.25 -10.34 -5.97
C ASN A 43 -1.49 -11.84 -5.70
N GLU A 44 -0.84 -12.45 -4.71
CA GLU A 44 -1.03 -13.85 -4.31
C GLU A 44 -2.06 -14.05 -3.19
N THR A 45 -2.49 -12.98 -2.52
CA THR A 45 -3.47 -12.99 -1.43
C THR A 45 -4.64 -12.06 -1.76
N THR A 46 -5.78 -12.18 -1.08
CA THR A 46 -6.90 -11.21 -1.19
C THR A 46 -6.93 -10.19 -0.04
N THR A 47 -6.08 -10.36 0.97
CA THR A 47 -6.00 -9.49 2.15
C THR A 47 -4.56 -9.03 2.40
N PRO A 48 -4.33 -7.85 3.01
CA PRO A 48 -2.99 -7.33 3.27
C PRO A 48 -2.24 -8.08 4.37
N LEU A 49 -2.97 -8.74 5.28
CA LEU A 49 -2.42 -9.31 6.50
C LEU A 49 -1.30 -10.34 6.28
N PRO A 50 -1.38 -11.28 5.31
CA PRO A 50 -0.30 -12.23 5.03
C PRO A 50 1.00 -11.54 4.58
N VAL A 51 0.90 -10.50 3.74
CA VAL A 51 2.07 -9.75 3.25
C VAL A 51 2.70 -8.98 4.41
N ILE A 52 1.89 -8.25 5.18
CA ILE A 52 2.36 -7.48 6.33
C ILE A 52 3.04 -8.40 7.35
N THR A 53 2.41 -9.53 7.68
CA THR A 53 2.95 -10.50 8.64
C THR A 53 4.28 -11.07 8.17
N ARG A 54 4.42 -11.33 6.87
CA ARG A 54 5.68 -11.82 6.30
C ARG A 54 6.79 -10.78 6.44
N ILE A 55 6.50 -9.50 6.17
CA ILE A 55 7.48 -8.42 6.33
C ILE A 55 7.85 -8.21 7.80
N PHE A 56 6.87 -8.18 8.69
CA PHE A 56 7.09 -7.96 10.13
C PHE A 56 7.91 -9.08 10.79
N LYS A 57 7.92 -10.29 10.23
CA LYS A 57 8.79 -11.38 10.68
C LYS A 57 10.28 -11.17 10.38
N HIS A 58 10.59 -10.32 9.41
CA HIS A 58 11.96 -10.06 8.96
C HIS A 58 12.45 -8.68 9.36
N ALA A 59 11.55 -7.74 9.65
CA ALA A 59 11.89 -6.38 10.04
C ALA A 59 12.41 -6.33 11.48
N TYR A 60 13.45 -5.53 11.70
CA TYR A 60 13.89 -5.14 13.03
C TYR A 60 13.24 -3.79 13.39
N PHE A 61 12.69 -3.69 14.61
CA PHE A 61 12.06 -2.46 15.11
C PHE A 61 12.68 -2.07 16.45
N GLU A 62 13.06 -0.81 16.59
CA GLU A 62 13.55 -0.24 17.85
C GLU A 62 12.40 0.28 18.73
N SER A 63 11.21 0.49 18.16
CA SER A 63 10.03 0.97 18.89
C SER A 63 8.71 0.56 18.25
N GLU A 64 7.62 0.70 19.02
CA GLU A 64 6.26 0.50 18.52
C GLU A 64 5.90 1.52 17.42
N ILE A 65 6.39 2.76 17.53
CA ILE A 65 6.16 3.82 16.54
C ILE A 65 6.75 3.44 15.17
N GLU A 66 7.89 2.76 15.16
CA GLU A 66 8.50 2.26 13.93
C GLU A 66 7.65 1.17 13.28
N ALA A 67 7.13 0.24 14.09
CA ALA A 67 6.21 -0.79 13.61
C ALA A 67 4.94 -0.17 13.01
N GLU A 68 4.34 0.82 13.68
CA GLU A 68 3.18 1.55 13.16
C GLU A 68 3.50 2.30 11.86
N THR A 69 4.69 2.88 11.75
CA THR A 69 5.14 3.60 10.56
C THR A 69 5.24 2.65 9.37
N LEU A 70 5.88 1.49 9.54
CA LEU A 70 5.97 0.49 8.48
C LEU A 70 4.59 -0.08 8.13
N LEU A 71 3.75 -0.37 9.12
CA LEU A 71 2.38 -0.84 8.90
C LEU A 71 1.58 0.14 8.03
N SER A 72 1.68 1.44 8.34
CA SER A 72 1.02 2.51 7.60
C SER A 72 1.50 2.55 6.15
N LEU A 73 2.82 2.48 5.92
CA LEU A 73 3.39 2.45 4.57
C LEU A 73 2.93 1.24 3.75
N LEU A 74 2.96 0.04 4.34
CA LEU A 74 2.54 -1.19 3.65
C LEU A 74 1.04 -1.18 3.34
N THR A 75 0.22 -0.65 4.26
CA THR A 75 -1.24 -0.53 4.06
C THR A 75 -1.56 0.45 2.95
N ARG A 76 -0.85 1.58 2.89
CA ARG A 76 -1.00 2.54 1.79
C ARG A 76 -0.57 1.94 0.46
N LEU A 77 0.57 1.24 0.44
CA LEU A 77 1.02 0.53 -0.76
C LEU A 77 -0.04 -0.46 -1.23
N TRP A 78 -0.62 -1.24 -0.33
CA TRP A 78 -1.70 -2.16 -0.65
C TRP A 78 -2.89 -1.47 -1.33
N ASN A 79 -3.35 -0.34 -0.79
CA ASN A 79 -4.53 0.37 -1.28
C ASN A 79 -4.35 1.01 -2.67
N VAL A 80 -3.11 1.35 -3.04
CA VAL A 80 -2.79 1.93 -4.37
C VAL A 80 -2.30 0.89 -5.38
N THR A 81 -2.01 -0.33 -4.96
CA THR A 81 -1.47 -1.38 -5.83
C THR A 81 -2.60 -2.06 -6.60
N PRO A 82 -2.55 -2.08 -7.95
CA PRO A 82 -3.49 -2.84 -8.79
C PRO A 82 -3.54 -4.34 -8.46
N ARG A 83 -4.75 -4.91 -8.52
CA ARG A 83 -5.07 -6.25 -8.03
C ARG A 83 -5.75 -7.10 -9.09
N ARG A 84 -5.31 -8.35 -9.28
CA ARG A 84 -5.93 -9.26 -10.27
C ARG A 84 -7.40 -9.55 -9.95
N GLU A 85 -7.71 -9.79 -8.69
CA GLU A 85 -9.07 -10.06 -8.18
C GLU A 85 -10.01 -8.85 -8.29
N LEU A 86 -9.46 -7.64 -8.47
CA LEU A 86 -10.23 -6.42 -8.70
C LEU A 86 -10.18 -5.94 -10.16
N ASN A 87 -9.92 -6.85 -11.11
CA ASN A 87 -9.82 -6.55 -12.54
C ASN A 87 -8.75 -5.50 -12.89
N GLY A 88 -7.62 -5.53 -12.18
CA GLY A 88 -6.52 -4.57 -12.37
C GLY A 88 -6.74 -3.21 -11.71
N LEU A 89 -7.80 -3.06 -10.90
CA LEU A 89 -8.00 -1.89 -10.05
C LEU A 89 -7.26 -2.07 -8.72
N SER A 90 -6.88 -0.97 -8.08
CA SER A 90 -6.49 -0.98 -6.67
C SER A 90 -7.73 -0.94 -5.76
N PRO A 91 -7.61 -1.32 -4.47
CA PRO A 91 -8.70 -1.18 -3.51
C PRO A 91 -9.27 0.25 -3.46
N GLU A 92 -8.40 1.26 -3.48
CA GLU A 92 -8.81 2.67 -3.47
C GLU A 92 -9.61 3.06 -4.74
N GLN A 93 -9.17 2.59 -5.91
CA GLN A 93 -9.87 2.84 -7.18
C GLN A 93 -11.23 2.12 -7.22
N LYS A 94 -11.29 0.90 -6.70
CA LYS A 94 -12.52 0.12 -6.61
C LYS A 94 -13.54 0.82 -5.72
N LEU A 95 -13.13 1.27 -4.54
CA LEU A 95 -13.97 2.03 -3.62
C LEU A 95 -14.44 3.36 -4.24
N ALA A 96 -13.55 4.11 -4.88
CA ALA A 96 -13.92 5.36 -5.56
C ALA A 96 -14.98 5.11 -6.66
N THR A 97 -14.86 4.01 -7.40
CA THR A 97 -15.83 3.63 -8.44
C THR A 97 -17.20 3.26 -7.83
N GLU A 98 -17.21 2.54 -6.72
CA GLU A 98 -18.44 2.17 -5.99
C GLU A 98 -19.15 3.38 -5.39
N LEU A 99 -18.39 4.35 -4.86
CA LEU A 99 -18.96 5.60 -4.34
C LEU A 99 -19.58 6.47 -5.44
N ILE A 100 -19.03 6.44 -6.66
CA ILE A 100 -19.57 7.17 -7.81
C ILE A 100 -20.80 6.45 -8.41
N ASN A 101 -20.86 5.12 -8.33
CA ASN A 101 -21.98 4.30 -8.77
C ASN A 101 -22.55 3.43 -7.63
N PRO A 102 -23.30 4.02 -6.67
CA PRO A 102 -23.89 3.28 -5.55
C PRO A 102 -25.05 2.35 -5.96
N LYS A 103 -25.25 2.09 -7.25
CA LYS A 103 -26.31 1.24 -7.77
C LYS A 103 -25.71 0.05 -8.51
N ASN A 104 -25.47 -1.03 -7.78
CA ASN A 104 -25.50 -2.42 -8.27
C ASN A 104 -25.52 -3.38 -7.07
N GLU A 105 -26.32 -3.08 -6.05
CA GLU A 105 -26.83 -4.10 -5.15
C GLU A 105 -28.24 -4.46 -5.68
N THR A 106 -28.34 -5.67 -6.23
CA THR A 106 -29.61 -6.31 -6.61
C THR A 106 -29.85 -7.44 -5.63
#